data_AF-A0A358U4W9-F1
#
_entry.id   AF-A0A358U4W9-F1
#
_cell.length_a   1.000
_cell.length_b   1.000
_cell.length_c   1.000
_cell.angle_alpha   90.00
_cell.angle_beta   90.00
_cell.angle_gamma   90.00
#
_symmetry.space_group_name_H-M   'P 1'
#
loop_
_entity.id
_entity.type
_entity.pdbx_description
1 polymer ?
#
loop_
_entity_poly.entity_id
_entity_poly.type
_entity_poly.pdbx_seq_one_letter_code
_entity_poly.pdbx_strand_id
1 'polypeptide(L)'
;MLERRCLRRGVEYVKGPPQYTSKIGLYKYCHQYGLDVHNGAALVIARRSYGLKEAVPKLLLDKLVPSKKRQEFMAKNEWGQWSEISKQVNKLFKKRKEVNTPGLWQVRRKLLLGIA
;
A
#
# COMPACT_ATOMS: atom_id res chain seq x y z
N MET A 1 -21.66 10.59 12.41
CA MET A 1 -21.55 10.15 13.83
C MET A 1 -20.19 10.52 14.46
N LEU A 2 -19.06 10.20 13.83
CA LEU A 2 -17.70 10.49 14.36
C LEU A 2 -17.37 11.99 14.40
N GLU A 3 -17.54 12.70 13.29
CA GLU A 3 -17.27 14.15 13.17
C GLU A 3 -17.96 14.97 14.28
N ARG A 4 -19.27 14.72 14.50
CA ARG A 4 -20.04 15.34 15.59
C ARG A 4 -19.51 14.98 16.99
N ARG A 5 -18.99 13.77 17.19
CA ARG A 5 -18.41 13.36 18.49
C ARG A 5 -17.07 14.04 18.74
N CYS A 6 -16.21 14.16 17.72
CA CYS A 6 -14.95 14.88 17.78
C CYS A 6 -15.19 16.35 18.16
N LEU A 7 -16.11 17.01 17.45
CA LEU A 7 -16.48 18.41 17.73
C LEU A 7 -16.94 18.62 19.18
N ARG A 8 -17.84 17.77 19.70
CA ARG A 8 -18.31 17.87 21.09
C ARG A 8 -17.23 17.65 22.14
N ARG A 9 -16.12 16.99 21.79
CA ARG A 9 -15.01 16.68 22.70
C ARG A 9 -13.81 17.60 22.50
N GLY A 10 -13.90 18.61 21.62
CA GLY A 10 -12.76 19.47 21.28
C GLY A 10 -11.61 18.72 20.58
N VAL A 11 -11.90 17.60 19.93
CA VAL A 11 -10.91 16.81 19.18
C VAL A 11 -10.99 17.20 17.71
N GLU A 12 -9.86 17.54 17.10
CA GLU A 12 -9.78 17.84 15.68
C GLU A 12 -10.15 16.61 14.83
N TYR A 13 -10.92 16.84 13.77
CA TYR A 13 -11.32 15.79 12.83
C TYR A 13 -10.84 16.14 11.42
N VAL A 14 -9.97 15.28 10.88
CA VAL A 14 -9.37 15.45 9.56
C VAL A 14 -9.85 14.34 8.62
N LYS A 15 -10.43 14.71 7.47
CA LYS A 15 -10.84 13.76 6.42
C LYS A 15 -9.65 13.46 5.50
N GLY A 16 -9.10 12.25 5.60
CA GLY A 16 -8.04 11.76 4.73
C GLY A 16 -8.56 11.04 3.48
N PRO A 17 -7.82 11.06 2.35
CA PRO A 17 -8.20 10.35 1.13
C PRO A 17 -8.10 8.82 1.29
N PRO A 18 -9.17 8.03 1.04
CA PRO A 18 -9.21 6.59 1.33
C PRO A 18 -8.58 5.70 0.24
N GLN A 19 -8.08 6.27 -0.86
CA GLN A 19 -7.68 5.51 -2.05
C GLN A 19 -6.47 4.59 -1.77
N TYR A 20 -6.62 3.30 -2.06
CA TYR A 20 -5.57 2.27 -1.93
C TYR A 20 -4.99 2.05 -0.52
N THR A 21 -5.58 2.61 0.54
CA THR A 21 -5.04 2.54 1.91
C THR A 21 -4.71 1.11 2.36
N SER A 22 -5.60 0.15 2.12
CA SER A 22 -5.37 -1.26 2.46
C SER A 22 -4.22 -1.91 1.69
N LYS A 23 -4.07 -1.58 0.40
CA LYS A 23 -2.98 -2.13 -0.44
C LYS A 23 -1.64 -1.49 -0.09
N ILE A 24 -1.61 -0.18 0.14
CA ILE A 24 -0.42 0.54 0.59
C ILE A 24 0.01 -0.02 1.96
N GLY A 25 -0.93 -0.10 2.90
CA GLY A 25 -0.70 -0.69 4.22
C GLY A 25 -0.11 -2.09 4.13
N LEU A 26 -0.72 -2.96 3.34
CA LEU A 26 -0.27 -4.34 3.14
C LEU A 26 1.14 -4.44 2.53
N TYR A 27 1.39 -3.72 1.43
CA TYR A 27 2.62 -3.89 0.65
C TYR A 27 3.82 -3.16 1.23
N LYS A 28 3.59 -2.04 1.92
CA LYS A 28 4.64 -1.16 2.47
C LYS A 28 4.82 -1.35 3.96
N TYR A 29 3.77 -1.16 4.74
CA TYR A 29 3.89 -0.96 6.19
C TYR A 29 3.75 -2.23 7.02
N CYS A 30 2.92 -3.18 6.60
CA CYS A 30 2.75 -4.44 7.34
C CYS A 30 4.07 -5.20 7.47
N HIS A 31 4.90 -5.20 6.42
CA HIS A 31 6.22 -5.83 6.47
C HIS A 31 7.24 -5.01 7.27
N GLN A 32 7.20 -3.67 7.17
CA GLN A 32 8.18 -2.80 7.82
C GLN A 32 8.00 -2.75 9.34
N TYR A 33 6.75 -2.75 9.80
CA TYR A 33 6.40 -2.52 11.20
C TYR A 33 5.71 -3.72 11.87
N GLY A 34 5.59 -4.86 11.19
CA GLY A 34 4.92 -6.05 11.75
C GLY A 34 3.42 -5.87 11.99
N LEU A 35 2.76 -5.00 11.23
CA LEU A 35 1.33 -4.69 11.39
C LEU A 35 0.45 -5.68 10.62
N ASP A 36 -0.78 -5.88 11.08
CA ASP A 36 -1.84 -6.45 10.25
C ASP A 36 -2.35 -5.44 9.22
N VAL A 37 -3.16 -5.92 8.26
CA VAL A 37 -3.63 -5.11 7.13
C VAL A 37 -4.53 -3.93 7.55
N HIS A 38 -5.31 -4.07 8.62
CA HIS A 38 -6.21 -3.01 9.08
C HIS A 38 -5.41 -1.91 9.77
N ASN A 39 -4.46 -2.27 10.65
CA ASN A 39 -3.56 -1.31 11.26
C ASN A 39 -2.64 -0.64 10.23
N GLY A 40 -2.17 -1.40 9.23
CA GLY A 40 -1.42 -0.84 8.10
C GLY A 40 -2.23 0.18 7.30
N ALA A 41 -3.52 -0.08 7.07
CA ALA A 41 -4.41 0.86 6.39
C ALA A 41 -4.68 2.13 7.23
N ALA A 42 -4.89 1.97 8.54
CA ALA A 42 -5.07 3.08 9.46
C ALA A 42 -3.82 3.99 9.50
N LEU A 43 -2.62 3.40 9.49
CA LEU A 43 -1.36 4.14 9.43
C LEU A 43 -1.27 5.00 8.15
N VAL A 44 -1.69 4.47 7.00
CA VAL A 44 -1.71 5.24 5.74
C VAL A 44 -2.63 6.45 5.84
N ILE A 45 -3.82 6.29 6.42
CA ILE A 45 -4.78 7.38 6.60
C ILE A 45 -4.17 8.46 7.51
N ALA A 46 -3.59 8.05 8.65
CA ALA A 46 -2.94 8.96 9.59
C ALA A 46 -1.79 9.74 8.93
N ARG A 47 -0.94 9.06 8.15
CA ARG A 47 0.16 9.72 7.43
C ARG A 47 -0.33 10.74 6.41
N ARG A 48 -1.39 10.42 5.68
CA ARG A 48 -2.02 11.34 4.73
C ARG A 48 -2.67 12.53 5.41
N SER A 49 -3.27 12.37 6.59
CA SER A 49 -3.76 13.51 7.37
C SER A 49 -2.64 14.45 7.82
N TYR A 50 -1.40 13.94 7.96
CA TYR A 50 -0.21 14.77 8.18
C TYR A 50 0.43 15.31 6.88
N GLY A 51 -0.23 15.17 5.72
CA GLY A 51 0.29 15.66 4.43
C GLY A 51 1.43 14.82 3.83
N LEU A 52 1.72 13.65 4.40
CA LEU A 52 2.76 12.75 3.87
C LEU A 52 2.24 11.98 2.65
N LYS A 53 3.06 11.93 1.60
CA LYS A 53 2.78 11.17 0.38
C LYS A 53 3.17 9.70 0.55
N GLU A 54 2.44 8.83 -0.13
CA GLU A 54 2.69 7.40 -0.13
C GLU A 54 3.43 6.94 -1.36
N ALA A 55 4.72 7.30 -1.45
CA ALA A 55 5.58 6.82 -2.53
C ALA A 55 5.78 5.30 -2.48
N VAL A 56 5.90 4.68 -3.66
CA VAL A 56 6.23 3.26 -3.81
C VAL A 56 7.69 3.01 -3.40
N PRO A 57 7.96 2.07 -2.47
CA PRO A 57 9.33 1.74 -2.07
C PRO A 57 10.20 1.29 -3.24
N LYS A 58 11.47 1.70 -3.23
CA LYS A 58 12.48 1.34 -4.26
C LYS A 58 12.52 -0.17 -4.51
N LEU A 59 12.45 -0.97 -3.46
CA LEU A 59 12.42 -2.43 -3.56
C LEU A 59 11.25 -2.96 -4.40
N LEU A 60 10.05 -2.42 -4.22
CA LEU A 60 8.88 -2.83 -5.01
C LEU A 60 9.01 -2.33 -6.45
N LEU A 61 9.53 -1.12 -6.64
CA LEU A 61 9.80 -0.56 -7.96
C LEU A 61 10.78 -1.45 -8.75
N ASP A 62 11.91 -1.81 -8.15
CA ASP A 62 12.96 -2.59 -8.80
C ASP A 62 12.53 -4.03 -9.13
N LYS A 63 11.69 -4.64 -8.28
CA LYS A 63 11.27 -6.04 -8.46
C LYS A 63 9.99 -6.20 -9.28
N LEU A 64 9.08 -5.23 -9.26
CA LEU A 64 7.76 -5.36 -9.89
C LEU A 64 7.62 -4.57 -11.19
N VAL A 65 8.41 -3.50 -11.38
CA VAL A 65 8.33 -2.63 -12.56
C VAL A 65 9.56 -2.84 -13.45
N PRO A 66 9.38 -3.38 -14.67
CA PRO A 66 10.49 -3.55 -15.62
C PRO A 66 11.14 -2.21 -15.95
N SER A 67 12.47 -2.17 -16.10
CA SER A 67 13.23 -0.94 -16.37
C SER A 67 12.70 -0.16 -17.58
N LYS A 68 12.27 -0.87 -18.64
CA LYS A 68 11.70 -0.27 -19.86
C LYS A 68 10.42 0.55 -19.60
N LYS A 69 9.64 0.21 -18.56
CA LYS A 69 8.39 0.89 -18.19
C LYS A 69 8.55 1.86 -17.02
N ARG A 70 9.77 2.08 -16.56
CA ARG A 70 10.03 2.88 -15.35
C ARG A 70 9.67 4.34 -15.55
N GLN A 71 9.97 4.91 -16.71
CA GLN A 71 9.64 6.30 -17.04
C GLN A 71 8.12 6.52 -17.10
N GLU A 72 7.39 5.63 -17.80
CA GLU A 72 5.92 5.62 -17.83
C GLU A 72 5.32 5.48 -16.43
N PHE A 73 5.90 4.64 -15.58
CA PHE A 73 5.43 4.43 -14.21
C PHE A 73 5.62 5.68 -13.35
N MET A 74 6.78 6.33 -13.44
CA MET A 74 7.10 7.56 -12.69
C MET A 74 6.25 8.75 -13.14
N ALA A 75 5.82 8.78 -14.40
CA ALA A 75 4.90 9.80 -14.91
C ALA A 75 3.47 9.68 -14.32
N LYS A 76 3.10 8.54 -13.74
CA LYS A 76 1.77 8.36 -13.12
C LYS A 76 1.71 9.05 -11.76
N ASN A 77 0.49 9.48 -11.39
CA ASN A 77 0.20 9.91 -10.02
C ASN A 77 0.31 8.75 -9.01
N GLU A 78 0.30 9.08 -7.72
CA GLU A 78 0.45 8.12 -6.62
C GLU A 78 -0.53 6.94 -6.74
N TRP A 79 -1.79 7.22 -7.07
CA TRP A 79 -2.84 6.20 -7.17
C TRP A 79 -2.62 5.27 -8.36
N GLY A 80 -2.20 5.81 -9.50
CA GLY A 80 -1.85 5.05 -10.69
C GLY A 80 -0.64 4.14 -10.46
N GLN A 81 0.35 4.62 -9.71
CA GLN A 81 1.50 3.82 -9.29
C GLN A 81 1.07 2.64 -8.42
N TRP A 82 0.26 2.86 -7.38
CA TRP A 82 -0.23 1.79 -6.51
C TRP A 82 -1.19 0.82 -7.21
N SER A 83 -1.99 1.31 -8.16
CA SER A 83 -2.82 0.46 -9.01
C SER A 83 -1.97 -0.51 -9.82
N GLU A 84 -0.91 -0.02 -10.45
CA GLU A 84 0.02 -0.84 -11.22
C GLU A 84 0.74 -1.87 -10.34
N ILE A 85 1.27 -1.45 -9.18
CA ILE A 85 1.89 -2.37 -8.22
C ILE A 85 0.92 -3.48 -7.81
N SER A 86 -0.33 -3.12 -7.48
CA SER A 86 -1.35 -4.10 -7.11
C SER A 86 -1.63 -5.09 -8.24
N LYS A 87 -1.67 -4.64 -9.50
CA LYS A 87 -1.81 -5.51 -10.68
C LYS A 87 -0.62 -6.46 -10.83
N GLN A 88 0.61 -5.96 -10.68
CA GLN A 88 1.81 -6.79 -10.77
C GLN A 88 1.86 -7.86 -9.67
N VAL A 89 1.54 -7.49 -8.42
CA VAL A 89 1.43 -8.45 -7.31
C VAL A 89 0.38 -9.53 -7.63
N ASN A 90 -0.81 -9.14 -8.08
CA ASN A 90 -1.84 -10.09 -8.48
C ASN A 90 -1.38 -11.02 -9.62
N LYS A 91 -0.59 -10.52 -10.56
CA LYS A 91 -0.02 -11.32 -11.64
C LYS A 91 0.97 -12.37 -11.11
N LEU A 92 1.78 -12.04 -10.11
CA LEU A 92 2.69 -13.01 -9.47
C LEU A 92 1.92 -14.14 -8.78
N PHE A 93 0.85 -13.82 -8.05
CA PHE A 93 -0.03 -14.82 -7.44
C PHE A 93 -0.73 -15.70 -8.48
N LYS A 94 -1.27 -15.10 -9.56
CA LYS A 94 -1.90 -15.85 -10.66
C LYS A 94 -0.94 -16.83 -11.33
N LYS A 95 0.33 -16.46 -11.54
CA LYS A 95 1.35 -17.38 -12.09
C LYS A 95 1.56 -18.62 -11.22
N ARG A 96 1.34 -18.51 -9.91
CA ARG A 96 1.45 -19.61 -8.94
C ARG A 96 0.12 -20.31 -8.67
N LYS A 97 -0.97 -19.95 -9.38
CA LYS A 97 -2.34 -20.45 -9.15
C LYS A 97 -2.85 -20.18 -7.73
N GLU A 98 -2.49 -19.04 -7.15
CA GLU A 98 -2.87 -18.63 -5.80
C GLU A 98 -3.68 -17.34 -5.78
N VAL A 99 -4.43 -17.16 -4.69
CA VAL A 99 -5.19 -15.93 -4.43
C VAL A 99 -4.33 -14.96 -3.62
N ASN A 100 -4.33 -13.68 -4.02
CA ASN A 100 -3.65 -12.63 -3.26
C ASN A 100 -4.45 -12.28 -2.00
N THR A 101 -4.22 -13.02 -0.91
CA THR A 101 -4.72 -12.68 0.41
C THR A 101 -3.66 -11.92 1.22
N PRO A 102 -4.05 -11.02 2.14
CA PRO A 102 -3.11 -10.28 2.97
C PRO A 102 -2.09 -11.16 3.70
N GLY A 103 -2.54 -12.26 4.32
CA GLY A 103 -1.66 -13.20 5.02
C GLY A 103 -0.68 -13.91 4.09
N LEU A 104 -1.15 -14.35 2.90
CA LEU A 104 -0.26 -14.99 1.93
C LEU A 104 0.80 -14.03 1.41
N TRP A 105 0.47 -12.75 1.22
CA TRP A 105 1.47 -11.74 0.87
C TRP A 105 2.55 -11.63 1.94
N GLN A 106 2.19 -11.53 3.22
CA GLN A 106 3.17 -11.40 4.31
C GLN A 106 4.15 -12.58 4.35
N VAL A 107 3.64 -13.81 4.20
CA VAL A 107 4.46 -15.03 4.21
C VAL A 107 5.33 -15.14 2.95
N ARG A 108 4.76 -14.87 1.78
CA ARG A 108 5.40 -15.15 0.49
C ARG A 108 6.15 -13.96 -0.11
N ARG A 109 6.11 -12.79 0.51
CA ARG A 109 6.73 -11.56 -0.01
C ARG A 109 8.19 -11.77 -0.46
N LYS A 110 9.01 -12.40 0.38
CA LYS A 110 10.43 -12.68 0.08
C LYS A 110 10.57 -13.56 -1.17
N LEU A 111 9.81 -14.65 -1.21
CA LEU A 111 9.77 -15.59 -2.33
C LEU A 111 9.24 -14.95 -3.63
N LEU A 112 8.19 -14.13 -3.55
CA LEU A 112 7.58 -13.47 -4.71
C LEU A 112 8.48 -12.37 -5.29
N LEU A 113 9.24 -11.68 -4.44
CA LEU A 113 10.17 -10.63 -4.85
C LEU A 113 11.57 -11.15 -5.18
N GLY A 114 11.83 -12.45 -5.00
CA GLY A 114 13.15 -13.04 -5.20
C GLY A 114 14.21 -12.37 -4.31
N ILE A 115 13.88 -12.22 -3.03
CA ILE A 115 14.76 -11.70 -1.99
C ILE A 115 14.97 -12.87 -1.02
N ALA A 116 15.93 -13.73 -1.34
CA ALA A 116 16.45 -14.76 -0.45
C ALA A 116 17.72 -14.22 0.21
#